data_AF-A0A420NJB1-F1
#
_entry.id   AF-A0A420NJB1-F1
#
_cell.length_a   1.000
_cell.length_b   1.000
_cell.length_c   1.000
_cell.angle_alpha   90.00
_cell.angle_beta   90.00
_cell.angle_gamma   90.00
#
_symmetry.space_group_name_H-M   'P 1'
#
loop_
_entity.id
_entity.type
_entity.pdbx_description
1 polymer ?
#
loop_
_entity_poly.entity_id
_entity_poly.type
_entity_poly.pdbx_seq_one_letter_code
_entity_poly.pdbx_strand_id
1 'polypeptide(L)'
;MAAVYLPTDQTLIYVSQCAEYEQGKAMLKGEFYSMNELYMVAPNLVPKPHAWGQLTVSNPETFYFLCDYLETSSQDPDPVQLCSKLVTLHKSSKSPTGMFGFHVNPLRGNLPLETTWNPSWSDFFVHLFQKSLHLDQTINGPWRDLGRLVEQITAQVVPQVLGPLEADGRSIKPSLIHGDLWTGNIATDPNTGEIYIFDASSYYAHHEMEIAIWRRIPNSVVGSGVYVKTYLAQMGISEPVEQFDDRHRLYSACTALHAAACHNRASAREE
;
A
#
# COMPACT_ATOMS: atom_id res chain seq x y z
N MET A 1 0.54 19.34 9.67
CA MET A 1 -0.81 18.91 10.06
C MET A 1 -1.53 20.09 10.69
N ALA A 2 -2.77 20.36 10.28
CA ALA A 2 -3.64 21.33 10.93
C ALA A 2 -4.89 20.60 11.42
N ALA A 3 -5.21 20.73 12.71
CA ALA A 3 -6.47 20.24 13.26
C ALA A 3 -7.58 21.28 13.00
N VAL A 4 -8.75 20.84 12.54
CA VAL A 4 -9.90 21.71 12.32
C VAL A 4 -11.05 21.24 13.19
N TYR A 5 -11.64 22.17 13.93
CA TYR A 5 -12.85 21.91 14.71
C TYR A 5 -14.07 22.04 13.81
N LEU A 6 -14.92 21.00 13.75
CA LEU A 6 -16.22 21.17 13.13
C LEU A 6 -17.16 21.99 14.02
N PRO A 7 -18.10 22.77 13.43
CA PRO A 7 -18.97 23.65 14.20
C PRO A 7 -19.95 22.97 15.16
N THR A 8 -20.15 21.65 15.07
CA THR A 8 -21.32 21.01 15.72
C THR A 8 -21.05 19.89 16.69
N ASP A 9 -19.82 19.40 16.90
CA ASP A 9 -19.55 18.43 17.97
C ASP A 9 -18.05 18.45 18.33
N GLN A 10 -17.70 18.05 19.55
CA GLN A 10 -16.33 17.95 20.10
C GLN A 10 -15.41 16.94 19.37
N THR A 11 -15.69 16.63 18.10
CA THR A 11 -14.90 15.71 17.29
C THR A 11 -13.80 16.50 16.59
N LEU A 12 -12.54 16.23 16.95
CA LEU A 12 -11.38 16.69 16.21
C LEU A 12 -11.36 15.96 14.86
N ILE A 13 -11.59 16.70 13.77
CA ILE A 13 -11.51 16.17 12.42
C ILE A 13 -10.26 16.73 11.75
N TYR A 14 -9.46 15.83 11.16
CA TYR A 14 -8.23 16.20 10.49
C TYR A 14 -8.51 16.70 9.07
N VAL A 15 -7.78 17.72 8.63
CA VAL A 15 -7.61 18.01 7.20
C VAL A 15 -6.33 17.31 6.74
N SER A 16 -6.51 16.07 6.25
CA SER A 16 -5.67 15.35 5.28
C SER A 16 -4.42 16.09 4.82
N GLN A 17 -4.68 16.86 3.78
CA GLN A 17 -3.71 17.40 2.87
C GLN A 17 -4.54 18.39 2.03
N CYS A 18 -4.06 19.61 1.87
CA CYS A 18 -4.51 20.49 0.80
C CYS A 18 -3.54 20.29 -0.34
N ALA A 19 -4.02 19.81 -1.47
CA ALA A 19 -3.20 19.61 -2.65
C ALA A 19 -3.80 20.36 -3.82
N GLU A 20 -2.93 21.08 -4.52
CA GLU A 20 -3.30 21.95 -5.62
C GLU A 20 -3.38 21.17 -6.93
N TYR A 21 -4.25 21.60 -7.83
CA TYR A 21 -4.38 21.07 -9.20
C TYR A 21 -4.84 19.59 -9.29
N GLU A 22 -4.92 19.05 -10.51
CA GLU A 22 -5.45 17.69 -10.78
C GLU A 22 -4.67 16.57 -10.07
N GLN A 23 -3.38 16.77 -9.77
CA GLN A 23 -2.61 15.80 -8.99
C GLN A 23 -3.12 15.70 -7.55
N GLY A 24 -3.49 16.83 -6.92
CA GLY A 24 -4.08 16.85 -5.60
C GLY A 24 -5.42 16.13 -5.53
N LYS A 25 -6.25 16.28 -6.56
CA LYS A 25 -7.50 15.53 -6.71
C LYS A 25 -7.27 14.03 -6.76
N ALA A 26 -6.31 13.56 -7.58
CA ALA A 26 -6.01 12.15 -7.70
C ALA A 26 -5.49 11.55 -6.38
N MET A 27 -4.61 12.28 -5.69
CA MET A 27 -4.06 11.89 -4.40
C MET A 27 -5.14 11.68 -3.34
N LEU A 28 -5.94 12.72 -3.07
CA LEU A 28 -6.92 12.68 -1.98
C LEU A 28 -8.12 11.80 -2.30
N LYS A 29 -8.49 11.68 -3.58
CA LYS A 29 -9.49 10.71 -4.02
C LYS A 29 -8.99 9.28 -3.76
N GLY A 30 -7.76 8.98 -4.16
CA GLY A 30 -7.15 7.67 -3.98
C GLY A 30 -7.05 7.28 -2.51
N GLU A 31 -6.54 8.19 -1.68
CA GLU A 31 -6.42 8.00 -0.23
C GLU A 31 -7.80 7.81 0.42
N PHE A 32 -8.78 8.66 0.13
CA PHE A 32 -10.14 8.51 0.68
C PHE A 32 -10.75 7.14 0.38
N TYR A 33 -10.72 6.70 -0.89
CA TYR A 33 -11.30 5.40 -1.25
C TYR A 33 -10.53 4.23 -0.64
N SER A 34 -9.20 4.34 -0.51
CA SER A 34 -8.36 3.35 0.17
C SER A 34 -8.73 3.24 1.65
N MET A 35 -8.71 4.37 2.36
CA MET A 35 -9.07 4.44 3.78
C MET A 35 -10.51 4.00 4.04
N ASN A 36 -11.44 4.34 3.14
CA ASN A 36 -12.83 3.93 3.26
C ASN A 36 -13.01 2.42 3.09
N GLU A 37 -12.38 1.80 2.09
CA GLU A 37 -12.44 0.32 1.95
C GLU A 37 -11.79 -0.40 3.14
N LEU A 38 -10.65 0.11 3.64
CA LEU A 38 -10.01 -0.42 4.84
C LEU A 38 -10.94 -0.31 6.06
N TYR A 39 -11.56 0.86 6.27
CA TYR A 39 -12.46 1.10 7.42
C TYR A 39 -13.70 0.20 7.38
N MET A 40 -14.25 -0.06 6.19
CA MET A 40 -15.40 -0.95 6.02
C MET A 40 -15.10 -2.41 6.41
N VAL A 41 -13.84 -2.84 6.31
CA VAL A 41 -13.42 -4.21 6.66
C VAL A 41 -12.85 -4.29 8.08
N ALA A 42 -12.10 -3.26 8.51
CA ALA A 42 -11.36 -3.22 9.76
C ALA A 42 -11.48 -1.82 10.41
N PRO A 43 -12.64 -1.45 10.97
CA PRO A 43 -12.89 -0.09 11.49
C PRO A 43 -12.00 0.29 12.69
N ASN A 44 -11.43 -0.69 13.38
CA ASN A 44 -10.51 -0.46 14.51
C ASN A 44 -9.02 -0.47 14.10
N LEU A 45 -8.73 -0.46 12.79
CA LEU A 45 -7.35 -0.45 12.27
C LEU A 45 -7.01 0.85 11.54
N VAL A 46 -7.99 1.63 11.10
CA VAL A 46 -7.78 2.89 10.39
C VAL A 46 -8.63 4.01 11.00
N PRO A 47 -8.18 5.28 10.96
CA PRO A 47 -9.03 6.40 11.35
C PRO A 47 -10.25 6.48 10.43
N LYS A 48 -11.41 6.81 10.98
CA LYS A 48 -12.64 6.87 10.19
C LYS A 48 -12.54 7.96 9.12
N PRO A 49 -12.65 7.62 7.82
CA PRO A 49 -12.78 8.63 6.79
C PRO A 49 -14.18 9.23 6.82
N HIS A 50 -14.28 10.56 6.72
CA HIS A 50 -15.56 11.29 6.75
C HIS A 50 -15.95 11.84 5.39
N ALA A 51 -15.02 12.51 4.70
CA ALA A 51 -15.32 13.15 3.42
C ALA A 51 -14.05 13.46 2.63
N TRP A 52 -14.20 13.63 1.32
CA TRP A 52 -13.21 14.27 0.46
C TRP A 52 -13.93 15.16 -0.56
N GLY A 53 -13.24 16.14 -1.12
CA GLY A 53 -13.84 17.00 -2.13
C GLY A 53 -12.96 18.18 -2.54
N GLN A 54 -13.53 19.07 -3.36
CA GLN A 54 -12.92 20.33 -3.76
C GLN A 54 -13.45 21.47 -2.88
N LEU A 55 -12.58 22.39 -2.47
CA LEU A 55 -12.99 23.62 -1.79
C LEU A 55 -13.67 24.56 -2.78
N THR A 56 -14.91 24.99 -2.46
CA THR A 56 -15.76 25.79 -3.36
C THR A 56 -15.20 27.18 -3.66
N VAL A 57 -14.39 27.74 -2.75
CA VAL A 57 -13.76 29.05 -2.90
C VAL A 57 -12.27 28.89 -2.62
N SER A 58 -11.55 28.36 -3.61
CA SER A 58 -10.08 28.22 -3.56
C SER A 58 -9.47 28.68 -4.89
N ASN A 59 -8.37 29.44 -4.80
CA ASN A 59 -7.51 29.74 -5.94
C ASN A 59 -6.05 29.72 -5.46
N PRO A 60 -5.24 28.72 -5.87
CA PRO A 60 -5.55 27.68 -6.86
C PRO A 60 -6.61 26.67 -6.40
N GLU A 61 -7.13 25.86 -7.33
CA GLU A 61 -8.06 24.77 -7.02
C GLU A 61 -7.45 23.85 -5.97
N THR A 62 -8.15 23.69 -4.86
CA THR A 62 -7.67 22.94 -3.69
C THR A 62 -8.65 21.84 -3.34
N PHE A 63 -8.12 20.64 -3.09
CA PHE A 63 -8.88 19.48 -2.64
C PHE A 63 -8.60 19.19 -1.16
N TYR A 64 -9.52 18.48 -0.50
CA TYR A 64 -9.39 18.06 0.90
C TYR A 64 -9.80 16.58 1.08
N PHE A 65 -9.24 15.97 2.14
CA PHE A 65 -9.68 14.70 2.71
C PHE A 65 -9.80 14.87 4.24
N LEU A 66 -10.89 14.38 4.82
CA LEU A 66 -11.22 14.45 6.24
C LEU A 66 -11.31 13.07 6.87
N CYS A 67 -10.65 12.88 8.00
CA CYS A 67 -10.74 11.66 8.81
C CYS A 67 -10.63 11.97 10.32
N ASP A 68 -10.90 10.97 11.16
CA ASP A 68 -10.66 11.07 12.60
C ASP A 68 -9.19 11.44 12.89
N TYR A 69 -9.01 12.37 13.83
CA TYR A 69 -7.67 12.72 14.31
C TYR A 69 -7.09 11.58 15.15
N LEU A 70 -5.84 11.22 14.87
CA LEU A 70 -5.07 10.26 15.66
C LEU A 70 -4.03 11.00 16.48
N GLU A 71 -4.08 10.81 17.81
CA GLU A 71 -2.94 11.16 18.65
C GLU A 71 -1.89 10.06 18.50
N THR A 72 -0.68 10.44 18.07
CA THR A 72 0.38 9.48 17.77
C THR A 72 1.50 9.58 18.80
N SER A 73 2.02 8.43 19.21
CA SER A 73 3.22 8.33 20.03
C SER A 73 4.43 7.89 19.19
N SER A 74 5.63 8.10 19.72
CA SER A 74 6.86 7.56 19.12
C SER A 74 7.14 6.11 19.50
N GLN A 75 6.15 5.38 20.03
CA GLN A 75 6.32 3.99 20.42
C GLN A 75 6.20 3.07 19.21
N ASP A 76 7.13 2.13 19.10
CA ASP A 76 7.06 1.07 18.09
C ASP A 76 5.76 0.26 18.26
N PRO A 77 5.07 -0.11 17.16
CA PRO A 77 3.84 -0.88 17.23
C PRO A 77 4.08 -2.26 17.85
N ASP A 78 3.21 -2.71 18.76
CA ASP A 78 3.28 -4.09 19.24
C ASP A 78 3.14 -5.08 18.06
N PRO A 79 4.13 -6.00 17.85
CA PRO A 79 4.11 -6.89 16.70
C PRO A 79 2.90 -7.82 16.67
N VAL A 80 2.43 -8.31 17.83
CA VAL A 80 1.30 -9.23 17.89
C VAL A 80 0.02 -8.49 17.49
N GLN A 81 -0.21 -7.32 18.06
CA GLN A 81 -1.38 -6.50 17.78
C GLN A 81 -1.44 -6.07 16.31
N LEU A 82 -0.35 -5.51 15.76
CA LEU A 82 -0.30 -5.09 14.35
C LEU A 82 -0.59 -6.27 13.42
N CYS A 83 0.14 -7.38 13.61
CA CYS A 83 -0.01 -8.56 12.76
C CYS A 83 -1.40 -9.19 12.89
N SER A 84 -1.99 -9.26 14.08
CA SER A 84 -3.36 -9.78 14.27
C SER A 84 -4.43 -8.93 13.59
N LYS A 85 -4.29 -7.59 13.62
CA LYS A 85 -5.19 -6.70 12.87
C LYS A 85 -5.02 -6.86 11.36
N LEU A 86 -3.80 -6.96 10.85
CA LEU A 86 -3.53 -7.18 9.42
C LEU A 86 -4.03 -8.55 8.93
N VAL A 87 -3.81 -9.61 9.70
CA VAL A 87 -4.33 -10.95 9.38
C VAL A 87 -5.86 -10.93 9.32
N THR A 88 -6.51 -10.24 10.27
CA THR A 88 -7.96 -10.06 10.27
C THR A 88 -8.43 -9.32 9.03
N LEU A 89 -7.79 -8.20 8.66
CA LEU A 89 -8.07 -7.45 7.44
C LEU A 89 -7.94 -8.34 6.20
N HIS A 90 -6.78 -8.97 6.01
CA HIS A 90 -6.47 -9.76 4.82
C HIS A 90 -7.35 -11.02 4.71
N LYS A 91 -7.73 -11.65 5.83
CA LYS A 91 -8.65 -12.80 5.83
C LYS A 91 -10.11 -12.38 5.60
N SER A 92 -10.54 -11.24 6.12
CA SER A 92 -11.95 -10.82 6.09
C SER A 92 -12.34 -10.04 4.84
N SER A 93 -11.39 -9.34 4.20
CA SER A 93 -11.65 -8.56 2.99
C SER A 93 -12.18 -9.43 1.85
N LYS A 94 -13.06 -8.89 1.00
CA LYS A 94 -13.56 -9.58 -0.20
C LYS A 94 -13.48 -8.64 -1.38
N SER A 95 -12.71 -9.02 -2.41
CA SER A 95 -12.70 -8.26 -3.66
C SER A 95 -14.10 -8.17 -4.23
N PRO A 96 -14.61 -6.96 -4.56
CA PRO A 96 -15.95 -6.79 -5.08
C PRO A 96 -16.15 -7.45 -6.45
N THR A 97 -15.05 -7.71 -7.17
CA THR A 97 -15.03 -8.36 -8.49
C THR A 97 -14.54 -9.82 -8.41
N GLY A 98 -14.01 -10.25 -7.26
CA GLY A 98 -13.25 -11.49 -7.15
C GLY A 98 -11.88 -11.46 -7.84
N MET A 99 -11.45 -10.30 -8.34
CA MET A 99 -10.19 -10.09 -9.08
C MET A 99 -9.19 -9.26 -8.26
N PHE A 100 -7.94 -9.20 -8.72
CA PHE A 100 -6.90 -8.29 -8.21
C PHE A 100 -7.06 -6.91 -8.84
N GLY A 101 -6.78 -5.85 -8.10
CA GLY A 101 -6.97 -4.46 -8.56
C GLY A 101 -7.75 -3.60 -7.59
N PHE A 102 -8.18 -2.43 -8.08
CA PHE A 102 -8.95 -1.46 -7.30
C PHE A 102 -9.82 -0.61 -8.22
N HIS A 103 -10.91 -0.06 -7.67
CA HIS A 103 -11.92 0.67 -8.46
C HIS A 103 -11.49 2.11 -8.84
N VAL A 104 -10.42 2.61 -8.22
CA VAL A 104 -9.70 3.83 -8.60
C VAL A 104 -8.21 3.52 -8.65
N ASN A 105 -7.42 4.34 -9.34
CA ASN A 105 -5.96 4.27 -9.28
C ASN A 105 -5.47 5.16 -8.12
N PRO A 106 -5.12 4.61 -6.94
CA PRO A 106 -4.56 5.41 -5.86
C PRO A 106 -3.16 5.92 -6.24
N LEU A 107 -2.70 6.96 -5.56
CA LEU A 107 -1.29 7.34 -5.62
C LEU A 107 -0.52 6.61 -4.51
N ARG A 108 0.68 6.13 -4.81
CA ARG A 108 1.71 5.76 -3.82
C ARG A 108 2.82 6.80 -3.89
N GLY A 109 3.07 7.49 -2.79
CA GLY A 109 3.81 8.75 -2.85
C GLY A 109 3.09 9.75 -3.75
N ASN A 110 3.78 10.24 -4.79
CA ASN A 110 3.22 11.22 -5.73
C ASN A 110 2.83 10.63 -7.10
N LEU A 111 2.91 9.30 -7.27
CA LEU A 111 2.70 8.62 -8.56
C LEU A 111 1.55 7.61 -8.51
N PRO A 112 0.84 7.40 -9.63
CA PRO A 112 -0.31 6.51 -9.67
C PRO A 112 0.10 5.03 -9.67
N LEU A 113 -0.65 4.21 -8.94
CA LEU A 113 -0.68 2.76 -9.11
C LEU A 113 -1.75 2.42 -10.15
N GLU A 114 -1.37 1.76 -11.24
CA GLU A 114 -2.32 1.28 -12.25
C GLU A 114 -2.94 -0.04 -11.76
N THR A 115 -4.13 0.06 -11.18
CA THR A 115 -4.78 -1.04 -10.45
C THR A 115 -5.98 -1.61 -11.22
N THR A 116 -5.91 -1.59 -12.55
CA THR A 116 -6.97 -2.17 -13.40
C THR A 116 -7.23 -3.63 -13.04
N TRP A 117 -8.50 -4.00 -12.91
CA TRP A 117 -8.91 -5.35 -12.49
C TRP A 117 -8.32 -6.45 -13.38
N ASN A 118 -7.73 -7.46 -12.75
CA ASN A 118 -7.11 -8.60 -13.43
C ASN A 118 -7.39 -9.91 -12.66
N PRO A 119 -7.81 -11.00 -13.33
CA PRO A 119 -8.15 -12.24 -12.64
C PRO A 119 -6.92 -13.07 -12.21
N SER A 120 -5.74 -12.85 -12.81
CA SER A 120 -4.50 -13.52 -12.43
C SER A 120 -3.61 -12.60 -11.62
N TRP A 121 -3.13 -13.10 -10.48
CA TRP A 121 -2.17 -12.38 -9.67
C TRP A 121 -0.84 -12.17 -10.42
N SER A 122 -0.37 -13.20 -11.12
CA SER A 122 0.90 -13.12 -11.85
C SER A 122 0.86 -12.03 -12.94
N ASP A 123 -0.21 -11.97 -13.74
CA ASP A 123 -0.39 -10.94 -14.77
C ASP A 123 -0.55 -9.55 -14.16
N PHE A 124 -1.32 -9.43 -13.06
CA PHE A 124 -1.48 -8.17 -12.33
C PHE A 124 -0.14 -7.67 -11.78
N PHE A 125 0.69 -8.56 -11.22
CA PHE A 125 2.02 -8.21 -10.73
C PHE A 125 2.95 -7.74 -11.86
N VAL A 126 2.97 -8.42 -13.01
CA VAL A 126 3.75 -8.00 -14.19
C VAL A 126 3.33 -6.60 -14.62
N HIS A 127 2.01 -6.34 -14.64
CA HIS A 127 1.48 -5.02 -14.96
C HIS A 127 1.98 -3.94 -13.99
N LEU A 128 1.89 -4.15 -12.68
CA LEU A 128 2.42 -3.22 -11.68
C LEU A 128 3.92 -2.96 -11.85
N PHE A 129 4.69 -4.00 -12.14
CA PHE A 129 6.15 -3.90 -12.26
C PHE A 129 6.57 -3.12 -13.52
N GLN A 130 5.94 -3.42 -14.65
CA GLN A 130 6.18 -2.72 -15.92
C GLN A 130 5.76 -1.25 -15.85
N LYS A 131 4.63 -0.95 -15.19
CA LYS A 131 4.18 0.44 -15.00
C LYS A 131 5.10 1.22 -14.08
N SER A 132 5.63 0.59 -13.04
CA SER A 132 6.63 1.22 -12.17
C SER A 132 7.93 1.53 -12.92
N LEU A 133 8.40 0.62 -13.79
CA LEU A 133 9.53 0.89 -14.69
C LEU A 133 9.24 2.05 -15.64
N HIS A 134 8.05 2.07 -16.24
CA HIS A 134 7.67 3.13 -17.17
C HIS A 134 7.64 4.51 -16.49
N LEU A 135 7.09 4.59 -15.27
CA LEU A 135 7.11 5.80 -14.45
C LEU A 135 8.53 6.24 -14.15
N ASP A 136 9.41 5.33 -13.70
CA ASP A 136 10.82 5.64 -13.44
C ASP A 136 11.52 6.18 -14.70
N GLN A 137 11.33 5.52 -15.85
CA GLN A 137 11.94 5.95 -17.12
C GLN A 137 11.41 7.31 -17.60
N THR A 138 10.14 7.60 -17.33
CA THR A 138 9.50 8.88 -17.69
C THR A 138 10.03 10.03 -16.84
N ILE A 139 10.26 9.79 -15.54
CA ILE A 139 10.63 10.83 -14.57
C ILE A 139 12.14 11.00 -14.49
N ASN A 140 12.86 9.89 -14.39
CA ASN A 140 14.30 9.85 -14.14
C ASN A 140 15.13 9.56 -15.41
N GLY A 141 14.48 9.44 -16.57
CA GLY A 141 15.12 9.15 -17.85
C GLY A 141 15.42 7.66 -18.06
N PRO A 142 15.83 7.27 -19.28
CA PRO A 142 15.97 5.86 -19.66
C PRO A 142 17.05 5.13 -18.87
N TRP A 143 16.76 3.89 -18.49
CA TRP A 143 17.72 2.97 -17.89
C TRP A 143 17.65 1.61 -18.57
N ARG A 144 18.53 1.40 -19.54
CA ARG A 144 18.48 0.25 -20.43
C ARG A 144 18.69 -1.08 -19.70
N ASP A 145 19.65 -1.12 -18.79
CA ASP A 145 19.98 -2.35 -18.06
C ASP A 145 18.87 -2.74 -17.09
N LEU A 146 18.29 -1.78 -16.36
CA LEU A 146 17.11 -2.01 -15.52
C LEU A 146 15.92 -2.48 -16.35
N GLY A 147 15.67 -1.86 -17.52
CA GLY A 147 14.61 -2.30 -18.42
C GLY A 147 14.77 -3.74 -18.87
N ARG A 148 15.98 -4.13 -19.31
CA ARG A 148 16.30 -5.52 -19.68
C ARG A 148 16.15 -6.48 -18.51
N LEU A 149 16.52 -6.06 -17.30
CA LEU A 149 16.39 -6.88 -16.11
C LEU A 149 14.92 -7.11 -15.76
N VAL A 150 14.07 -6.07 -15.79
CA VAL A 150 12.62 -6.21 -15.58
C VAL A 150 11.99 -7.09 -16.66
N GLU A 151 12.39 -6.97 -17.92
CA GLU A 151 11.96 -7.87 -19.01
C GLU A 151 12.36 -9.33 -18.72
N GLN A 152 13.58 -9.58 -18.26
CA GLN A 152 14.04 -10.93 -17.90
C GLN A 152 13.30 -11.49 -16.69
N ILE A 153 13.10 -10.68 -15.66
CA ILE A 153 12.36 -11.07 -14.46
C ILE A 153 10.91 -11.41 -14.81
N THR A 154 10.25 -10.55 -15.59
CA THR A 154 8.85 -10.77 -16.01
C THR A 154 8.70 -11.98 -16.93
N ALA A 155 9.65 -12.21 -17.85
CA ALA A 155 9.59 -13.34 -18.78
C ALA A 155 10.01 -14.69 -18.18
N GLN A 156 10.94 -14.70 -17.22
CA GLN A 156 11.56 -15.94 -16.73
C GLN A 156 11.30 -16.22 -15.25
N VAL A 157 11.39 -15.21 -14.38
CA VAL A 157 11.29 -15.39 -12.93
C VAL A 157 9.84 -15.41 -12.48
N VAL A 158 9.02 -14.47 -12.94
CA VAL A 158 7.60 -14.38 -12.56
C VAL A 158 6.85 -15.70 -12.84
N PRO A 159 6.96 -16.34 -14.02
CA PRO A 159 6.29 -17.61 -14.28
C PRO A 159 6.72 -18.74 -13.33
N GLN A 160 7.98 -18.73 -12.87
CA GLN A 160 8.52 -19.77 -11.99
C GLN A 160 8.20 -19.51 -10.51
N VAL A 161 8.08 -18.25 -10.09
CA VAL A 161 7.93 -17.85 -8.69
C VAL A 161 6.48 -17.50 -8.33
N LEU A 162 5.73 -16.90 -9.25
CA LEU A 162 4.32 -16.53 -9.06
C LEU A 162 3.37 -17.48 -9.77
N GLY A 163 3.76 -18.06 -10.90
CA GLY A 163 2.93 -19.04 -11.62
C GLY A 163 2.46 -20.21 -10.75
N PRO A 164 3.31 -20.80 -9.89
CA PRO A 164 2.89 -21.89 -9.00
C PRO A 164 1.75 -21.50 -8.05
N LEU A 165 1.61 -20.24 -7.65
CA LEU A 165 0.53 -19.81 -6.75
C LEU A 165 -0.88 -20.07 -7.31
N GLU A 166 -0.99 -20.15 -8.63
CA GLU A 166 -2.26 -20.31 -9.37
C GLU A 166 -2.28 -21.62 -10.19
N ALA A 167 -1.31 -22.52 -9.97
CA ALA A 167 -1.17 -23.80 -10.67
C ALA A 167 -1.63 -25.00 -9.82
N ASP A 168 -1.83 -26.16 -10.45
CA ASP A 168 -2.17 -27.42 -9.77
C ASP A 168 -3.42 -27.33 -8.87
N GLY A 169 -4.41 -26.55 -9.31
CA GLY A 169 -5.66 -26.31 -8.56
C GLY A 169 -5.54 -25.32 -7.40
N ARG A 170 -4.37 -24.68 -7.22
CA ARG A 170 -4.19 -23.58 -6.27
C ARG A 170 -4.81 -22.30 -6.81
N SER A 171 -5.18 -21.43 -5.88
CA SER A 171 -5.67 -20.09 -6.19
C SER A 171 -5.26 -19.14 -5.08
N ILE A 172 -5.07 -17.88 -5.44
CA ILE A 172 -4.78 -16.81 -4.49
C ILE A 172 -6.03 -15.99 -4.26
N LYS A 173 -6.34 -15.76 -2.99
CA LYS A 173 -7.38 -14.84 -2.58
C LYS A 173 -6.90 -13.40 -2.83
N PRO A 174 -7.61 -12.59 -3.63
CA PRO A 174 -7.40 -11.14 -3.66
C PRO A 174 -7.78 -10.56 -2.29
N SER A 175 -6.77 -10.16 -1.54
CA SER A 175 -6.89 -9.61 -0.19
C SER A 175 -6.68 -8.10 -0.25
N LEU A 176 -7.52 -7.32 0.43
CA LEU A 176 -7.36 -5.88 0.50
C LEU A 176 -6.09 -5.59 1.32
N ILE A 177 -5.12 -4.92 0.71
CA ILE A 177 -3.89 -4.50 1.37
C ILE A 177 -3.92 -2.97 1.58
N HIS A 178 -3.18 -2.48 2.57
CA HIS A 178 -2.86 -1.06 2.74
C HIS A 178 -2.07 -0.52 1.55
N GLY A 179 -1.12 -1.30 1.04
CA GLY A 179 -0.43 -1.00 -0.22
C GLY A 179 0.69 0.04 -0.11
N ASP A 180 0.90 0.65 1.05
CA ASP A 180 2.08 1.46 1.38
C ASP A 180 2.43 1.36 2.88
N LEU A 181 2.40 0.16 3.46
CA LEU A 181 2.55 0.01 4.92
C LEU A 181 4.01 -0.04 5.35
N TRP A 182 4.62 1.12 5.53
CA TRP A 182 5.95 1.27 6.13
C TRP A 182 5.85 1.89 7.53
N THR A 183 6.97 1.95 8.26
CA THR A 183 6.97 2.43 9.67
C THR A 183 6.35 3.83 9.83
N GLY A 184 6.47 4.70 8.82
CA GLY A 184 5.89 6.05 8.84
C GLY A 184 4.36 6.09 8.75
N ASN A 185 3.73 5.01 8.29
CA ASN A 185 2.28 4.90 8.07
C ASN A 185 1.59 4.06 9.16
N ILE A 186 2.26 3.86 10.30
CA ILE A 186 1.76 3.13 11.46
C ILE A 186 1.87 4.04 12.68
N ALA A 187 0.80 4.13 13.47
CA ALA A 187 0.78 4.88 14.72
C ALA A 187 0.23 4.04 15.86
N THR A 188 0.74 4.32 17.06
CA THR A 188 0.23 3.77 18.33
C THR A 188 -0.34 4.91 19.15
N ASP A 189 -1.61 4.81 19.53
CA ASP A 189 -2.28 5.75 20.43
C ASP A 189 -1.60 5.70 21.82
N PRO A 190 -1.07 6.82 22.35
CA PRO A 190 -0.37 6.84 23.62
C PRO A 190 -1.24 6.51 24.84
N ASN A 191 -2.55 6.73 24.75
CA ASN A 191 -3.48 6.56 25.86
C ASN A 191 -4.06 5.15 25.91
N THR A 192 -4.32 4.56 24.75
CA THR A 192 -4.97 3.23 24.64
C THR A 192 -4.00 2.11 24.26
N GLY A 193 -2.88 2.43 23.63
CA GLY A 193 -1.97 1.45 23.04
C GLY A 193 -2.49 0.82 21.74
N GLU A 194 -3.61 1.31 21.21
CA GLU A 194 -4.20 0.82 19.97
C GLU A 194 -3.39 1.26 18.74
N ILE A 195 -3.22 0.33 17.81
CA ILE A 195 -2.50 0.55 16.56
C ILE A 195 -3.45 0.94 15.44
N TYR A 196 -3.06 2.00 14.72
CA TYR A 196 -3.73 2.52 13.53
C TYR A 196 -2.77 2.59 12.35
N ILE A 197 -3.30 2.42 11.14
CA ILE A 197 -2.60 2.63 9.87
C ILE A 197 -3.30 3.73 9.07
N PHE A 198 -2.54 4.48 8.28
CA PHE A 198 -3.01 5.66 7.54
C PHE A 198 -2.15 5.91 6.29
N ASP A 199 -2.55 6.87 5.44
CA ASP A 199 -1.90 7.16 4.16
C ASP A 199 -1.87 5.94 3.22
N ALA A 200 -3.02 5.31 3.04
CA ALA A 200 -3.16 4.08 2.26
C ALA A 200 -3.20 4.29 0.74
N SER A 201 -2.57 3.37 0.02
CA SER A 201 -2.62 3.21 -1.44
C SER A 201 -3.20 1.84 -1.78
N SER A 202 -4.42 1.58 -1.35
CA SER A 202 -4.98 0.23 -1.27
C SER A 202 -5.36 -0.38 -2.62
N TYR A 203 -5.23 -1.69 -2.69
CA TYR A 203 -5.75 -2.53 -3.78
C TYR A 203 -5.91 -3.97 -3.30
N TYR A 204 -6.64 -4.78 -4.06
CA TYR A 204 -6.74 -6.22 -3.81
C TYR A 204 -5.54 -6.94 -4.44
N ALA A 205 -4.77 -7.63 -3.60
CA ALA A 205 -3.49 -8.23 -3.94
C ALA A 205 -3.31 -9.63 -3.32
N HIS A 206 -2.22 -10.31 -3.66
CA HIS A 206 -1.70 -11.39 -2.81
C HIS A 206 -1.24 -10.82 -1.47
N HIS A 207 -1.69 -11.38 -0.35
CA HIS A 207 -1.42 -10.85 0.99
C HIS A 207 0.08 -10.72 1.35
N GLU A 208 0.94 -11.60 0.80
CA GLU A 208 2.39 -11.52 1.00
C GLU A 208 3.03 -10.25 0.39
N MET A 209 2.34 -9.56 -0.52
CA MET A 209 2.76 -8.29 -1.10
C MET A 209 2.88 -7.19 -0.02
N GLU A 210 1.95 -7.14 0.94
CA GLU A 210 1.96 -6.13 2.01
C GLU A 210 3.24 -6.24 2.85
N ILE A 211 3.52 -7.44 3.37
CA ILE A 211 4.68 -7.66 4.24
C ILE A 211 6.01 -7.60 3.47
N ALA A 212 6.00 -7.64 2.14
CA ALA A 212 7.19 -7.43 1.32
C ALA A 212 7.64 -5.97 1.29
N ILE A 213 6.74 -5.02 1.55
CA ILE A 213 7.07 -3.59 1.70
C ILE A 213 8.06 -3.40 2.86
N TRP A 214 7.93 -4.18 3.94
CA TRP A 214 8.77 -4.09 5.14
C TRP A 214 10.24 -4.47 4.91
N ARG A 215 10.56 -5.14 3.79
CA ARG A 215 11.93 -5.58 3.47
C ARG A 215 12.84 -4.39 3.11
N ARG A 216 12.27 -3.26 2.69
CA ARG A 216 13.01 -2.07 2.24
C ARG A 216 13.31 -1.12 3.40
N ILE A 217 14.46 -0.44 3.37
CA ILE A 217 14.78 0.72 4.21
C ILE A 217 13.86 1.91 3.80
N PRO A 218 13.34 2.71 4.76
CA PRO A 218 13.77 2.86 6.16
C PRO A 218 12.99 2.02 7.19
N ASN A 219 12.41 0.87 6.82
CA ASN A 219 11.65 0.02 7.75
C ASN A 219 12.51 -0.68 8.81
N SER A 220 13.27 0.07 9.62
CA SER A 220 14.07 -0.49 10.72
C SER A 220 13.21 -1.23 11.74
N VAL A 221 11.98 -0.76 11.98
CA VAL A 221 11.06 -1.34 12.97
C VAL A 221 10.38 -2.59 12.38
N VAL A 222 9.49 -2.40 11.40
CA VAL A 222 8.72 -3.52 10.82
C VAL A 222 9.58 -4.48 9.99
N GLY A 223 10.75 -4.04 9.52
CA GLY A 223 11.75 -4.86 8.84
C GLY A 223 12.70 -5.64 9.77
N SER A 224 12.58 -5.51 11.10
CA SER A 224 13.36 -6.29 12.10
C SER A 224 13.15 -7.81 12.03
N GLY A 225 12.24 -8.28 11.18
CA GLY A 225 11.92 -9.69 10.96
C GLY A 225 10.93 -10.27 11.98
N VAL A 226 10.80 -9.66 13.17
CA VAL A 226 9.80 -10.07 14.17
C VAL A 226 8.39 -9.95 13.60
N TYR A 227 8.05 -8.83 12.98
CA TYR A 227 6.73 -8.59 12.40
C TYR A 227 6.41 -9.56 11.26
N VAL A 228 7.34 -9.80 10.34
CA VAL A 228 7.17 -10.78 9.26
C VAL A 228 6.89 -12.17 9.84
N LYS A 229 7.70 -12.61 10.82
CA LYS A 229 7.50 -13.92 11.48
C LYS A 229 6.16 -14.00 12.21
N THR A 230 5.78 -12.95 12.95
CA THR A 230 4.52 -12.89 13.69
C THR A 230 3.32 -12.92 12.76
N TYR A 231 3.36 -12.17 11.65
CA TYR A 231 2.31 -12.19 10.64
C TYR A 231 2.18 -13.58 9.99
N LEU A 232 3.30 -14.17 9.54
CA LEU A 232 3.27 -15.48 8.89
C LEU A 232 2.84 -16.62 9.82
N ALA A 233 3.18 -16.53 11.12
CA ALA A 233 2.70 -17.50 12.12
C ALA A 233 1.16 -17.50 12.27
N GLN A 234 0.50 -16.38 11.95
CA GLN A 234 -0.95 -16.22 12.06
C GLN A 234 -1.69 -16.37 10.71
N MET A 235 -1.09 -15.86 9.63
CA MET A 235 -1.66 -15.91 8.28
C MET A 235 -1.40 -17.25 7.58
N GLY A 236 -0.21 -17.81 7.77
CA GLY A 236 0.35 -18.87 6.93
C GLY A 236 1.13 -18.31 5.73
N ILE A 237 2.00 -19.15 5.18
CA ILE A 237 2.73 -18.90 3.92
C ILE A 237 1.94 -19.54 2.79
N SER A 238 1.81 -18.86 1.65
CA SER A 238 1.15 -19.42 0.46
C SER A 238 2.01 -20.51 -0.18
N GLU A 239 1.39 -21.59 -0.65
CA GLU A 239 2.10 -22.68 -1.32
C GLU A 239 2.55 -22.29 -2.75
N PRO A 240 3.80 -22.60 -3.17
CA PRO A 240 4.78 -23.42 -2.46
C PRO A 240 5.53 -22.63 -1.38
N VAL A 241 5.62 -23.17 -0.16
CA VAL A 241 6.26 -22.47 0.97
C VAL A 241 7.75 -22.20 0.74
N GLU A 242 8.45 -23.08 0.02
CA GLU A 242 9.87 -22.95 -0.29
C GLU A 242 10.19 -21.76 -1.19
N GLN A 243 9.21 -21.26 -1.95
CA GLN A 243 9.35 -20.10 -2.82
C GLN A 243 9.03 -18.77 -2.14
N PHE A 244 8.70 -18.78 -0.84
CA PHE A 244 8.30 -17.57 -0.13
C PHE A 244 9.34 -16.45 -0.20
N ASP A 245 10.62 -16.72 0.08
CA ASP A 245 11.65 -15.67 0.06
C ASP A 245 11.86 -15.09 -1.36
N ASP A 246 11.74 -15.92 -2.39
CA ASP A 246 11.82 -15.45 -3.78
C ASP A 246 10.64 -14.52 -4.13
N ARG A 247 9.41 -14.89 -3.72
CA ARG A 247 8.23 -14.02 -3.88
C ARG A 247 8.40 -12.71 -3.11
N HIS A 248 8.87 -12.79 -1.88
CA HIS A 248 9.05 -11.64 -0.99
C HIS A 248 10.10 -10.66 -1.54
N ARG A 249 11.21 -11.18 -2.09
CA ARG A 249 12.21 -10.39 -2.84
C ARG A 249 11.61 -9.72 -4.07
N LEU A 250 10.84 -10.47 -4.85
CA LEU A 250 10.24 -10.00 -6.08
C LEU A 250 9.22 -8.87 -5.83
N TYR A 251 8.35 -9.04 -4.84
CA TYR A 251 7.40 -8.01 -4.40
C TYR A 251 8.12 -6.77 -3.84
N SER A 252 9.16 -6.98 -3.04
CA SER A 252 10.00 -5.89 -2.52
C SER A 252 10.68 -5.10 -3.64
N ALA A 253 11.20 -5.77 -4.68
CA ALA A 253 11.81 -5.10 -5.83
C ALA A 253 10.80 -4.26 -6.62
N CYS A 254 9.58 -4.76 -6.84
CA CYS A 254 8.52 -4.00 -7.51
C CYS A 254 8.13 -2.75 -6.72
N THR A 255 7.95 -2.86 -5.40
CA THR A 255 7.61 -1.72 -4.54
C THR A 255 8.76 -0.73 -4.45
N ALA A 256 10.01 -1.22 -4.41
CA ALA A 256 11.21 -0.39 -4.41
C ALA A 256 11.37 0.40 -5.71
N LEU A 257 11.11 -0.21 -6.87
CA LEU A 257 11.16 0.50 -8.15
C LEU A 257 10.13 1.63 -8.21
N HIS A 258 8.92 1.40 -7.69
CA HIS A 258 7.90 2.44 -7.61
C HIS A 258 8.32 3.59 -6.69
N ALA A 259 8.85 3.27 -5.51
CA ALA A 259 9.35 4.28 -4.57
C ALA A 259 10.53 5.07 -5.17
N ALA A 260 11.44 4.41 -5.89
CA ALA A 260 12.53 5.07 -6.61
C ALA A 260 12.01 6.07 -7.64
N ALA A 261 10.96 5.71 -8.40
CA ALA A 261 10.32 6.61 -9.37
C ALA A 261 9.76 7.89 -8.72
N CYS A 262 9.29 7.81 -7.46
CA CYS A 262 8.78 8.96 -6.71
C CYS A 262 9.88 9.97 -6.33
N HIS A 263 11.15 9.59 -6.39
CA HIS A 263 12.29 10.42 -6.02
C HIS A 263 13.13 10.79 -7.24
N ASN A 264 13.23 12.09 -7.52
CA ASN A 264 14.09 12.64 -8.59
C ASN A 264 15.60 12.62 -8.21
N ARG A 265 16.09 11.52 -7.62
CA ARG A 265 17.46 11.38 -7.10
C ARG A 265 18.09 10.07 -7.55
N ALA A 266 19.29 10.15 -8.13
CA ALA A 266 20.07 9.00 -8.59
C ALA A 266 20.30 7.94 -7.48
N SER A 267 20.43 8.36 -6.22
CA SER A 267 20.67 7.44 -5.10
C SER A 267 19.50 6.49 -4.83
N ALA A 268 18.26 6.94 -4.97
CA ALA A 268 17.08 6.10 -4.76
C ALA A 268 16.90 5.05 -5.88
N ARG A 269 17.53 5.31 -7.03
CA ARG A 269 17.57 4.45 -8.21
C ARG A 269 18.63 3.35 -8.09
N GLU A 270 19.77 3.65 -7.45
CA GLU A 270 20.89 2.71 -7.25
C GLU A 270 20.65 1.70 -6.10
N GLU A 271 19.83 2.05 -5.10
CA GLU A 271 19.40 1.19 -3.99
C GLU A 271 18.35 0.13 -4.38
#